data_AF-A0A7G8DB13-F1
#
_entry.id   AF-A0A7G8DB13-F1
#
_cell.length_a   1.000
_cell.length_b   1.000
_cell.length_c   1.000
_cell.angle_alpha   90.00
_cell.angle_beta   90.00
_cell.angle_gamma   90.00
#
_symmetry.space_group_name_H-M   'P 1'
#
loop_
_entity.id
_entity.type
_entity.pdbx_description
1 polymer ?
#
loop_
_entity_poly.entity_id
_entity_poly.type
_entity_poly.pdbx_seq_one_letter_code
_entity_poly.pdbx_strand_id
1 'polypeptide(L)'
;MAAGVIYRGGKDDDVLAVSQGDAWGDQGFDTFLGVSGDGYALIQDYTVGEDKIDLSMVQGGNWTNSENGLTYTDSSGDQIMLLVGIKNTEQVTLM
;
A
#
# COMPACT_ATOMS: atom_id res chain seq x y z
N MET A 1 -11.31 8.33 -6.81
CA MET A 1 -10.25 7.72 -7.64
C MET A 1 -9.84 8.74 -8.69
N ALA A 2 -8.69 9.41 -8.53
CA ALA A 2 -8.10 10.15 -9.63
C ALA A 2 -7.65 9.14 -10.70
N ALA A 3 -8.27 9.16 -11.87
CA ALA A 3 -7.97 8.20 -12.92
C ALA A 3 -6.55 8.44 -13.46
N GLY A 4 -5.73 7.39 -13.53
CA GLY A 4 -4.49 7.37 -14.31
C GLY A 4 -3.17 7.61 -13.56
N VAL A 5 -3.16 7.62 -12.21
CA VAL A 5 -1.88 7.59 -11.47
C VAL A 5 -1.39 6.15 -11.37
N ILE A 6 -0.15 5.91 -11.81
CA ILE A 6 0.51 4.61 -11.82
C ILE A 6 1.91 4.77 -11.22
N TYR A 7 2.26 3.90 -10.27
CA TYR A 7 3.61 3.74 -9.73
C TYR A 7 4.19 2.37 -10.13
N ARG A 8 5.47 2.34 -10.51
CA ARG A 8 6.21 1.12 -10.90
C ARG A 8 7.61 1.17 -10.26
N GLY A 9 7.97 0.15 -9.48
CA GLY A 9 9.30 -0.01 -8.90
C GLY A 9 10.28 -0.47 -9.96
N GLY A 10 10.10 -1.71 -10.41
CA GLY A 10 10.80 -2.24 -11.57
C GLY A 10 11.53 -3.53 -11.26
N LYS A 11 12.87 -3.49 -11.19
CA LYS A 11 13.68 -4.72 -11.04
C LYS A 11 14.53 -4.75 -9.77
N ASP A 12 14.59 -3.63 -9.06
CA ASP A 12 15.49 -3.41 -7.94
C ASP A 12 14.62 -3.22 -6.68
N ASP A 13 15.24 -3.20 -5.50
CA ASP A 13 14.50 -2.92 -4.27
C ASP A 13 14.13 -1.42 -4.24
N ASP A 14 12.84 -1.11 -4.45
CA ASP A 14 12.36 0.27 -4.60
C ASP A 14 11.57 0.76 -3.38
N VAL A 15 11.56 2.08 -3.19
CA VAL A 15 10.67 2.75 -2.22
C VAL A 15 9.69 3.62 -3.00
N LEU A 16 8.42 3.24 -2.97
CA LEU A 16 7.36 3.92 -3.69
C LEU A 16 6.48 4.72 -2.72
N ALA A 17 6.57 6.05 -2.78
CA ALA A 17 5.63 6.93 -2.09
C ALA A 17 4.30 6.97 -2.83
N VAL A 18 3.24 6.43 -2.23
CA VAL A 18 1.95 6.19 -2.87
C VAL A 18 0.82 6.89 -2.11
N SER A 19 0.01 7.64 -2.85
CA SER A 19 -1.12 8.41 -2.27
C SER A 19 -2.47 8.17 -2.96
N GLN A 20 -2.47 7.62 -4.18
CA GLN A 20 -3.68 7.31 -4.93
C GLN A 20 -3.38 6.47 -6.17
N GLY A 21 -4.36 5.77 -6.72
CA GLY A 21 -4.18 5.05 -8.00
C GLY A 21 -3.46 3.72 -7.82
N ASP A 22 -2.91 3.16 -8.88
CA ASP A 22 -2.37 1.80 -8.86
C ASP A 22 -0.85 1.78 -8.69
N ALA A 23 -0.35 0.87 -7.87
CA ALA A 23 1.08 0.69 -7.62
C ALA A 23 1.50 -0.76 -7.80
N TRP A 24 2.64 -0.95 -8.47
CA TRP A 24 3.35 -2.22 -8.58
C TRP A 24 4.79 -2.07 -8.13
N GLY A 25 5.25 -2.96 -7.26
CA GLY A 25 6.66 -3.10 -6.91
C GLY A 25 7.45 -3.74 -8.06
N ASP A 26 6.82 -4.72 -8.73
CA ASP A 26 7.42 -5.62 -9.72
C ASP A 26 8.41 -6.63 -9.12
N GLN A 27 9.73 -6.52 -9.35
CA GLN A 27 10.72 -7.45 -8.79
C GLN A 27 11.59 -6.74 -7.76
N GLY A 28 11.89 -7.39 -6.64
CA GLY A 28 12.73 -6.83 -5.60
C GLY A 28 11.98 -6.77 -4.28
N PHE A 29 12.69 -6.42 -3.20
CA PHE A 29 12.10 -6.25 -1.88
C PHE A 29 11.59 -4.80 -1.75
N ASP A 30 10.39 -4.55 -2.24
CA ASP A 30 9.85 -3.21 -2.36
C ASP A 30 9.24 -2.68 -1.06
N THR A 31 9.24 -1.37 -0.90
CA THR A 31 8.57 -0.70 0.22
C THR A 31 7.55 0.31 -0.30
N PHE A 32 6.27 0.06 0.01
CA PHE A 32 5.19 1.00 -0.29
C PHE A 32 5.01 1.95 0.88
N LEU A 33 5.44 3.19 0.70
CA LEU A 33 5.32 4.27 1.66
C LEU A 33 3.97 4.97 1.48
N GLY A 34 3.04 4.74 2.41
CA GLY A 34 1.72 5.36 2.39
C GLY A 34 1.77 6.86 2.68
N VAL A 35 1.14 7.67 1.84
CA VAL A 35 1.03 9.12 1.99
C VAL A 35 -0.43 9.54 1.83
N SER A 36 -0.96 10.37 2.74
CA SER A 36 -2.33 10.90 2.61
C SER A 36 -2.51 11.72 1.33
N GLY A 37 -3.67 11.62 0.69
CA GLY A 37 -4.01 12.36 -0.53
C GLY A 37 -5.51 12.35 -0.82
N ASP A 38 -5.90 12.85 -2.00
CA ASP A 38 -7.32 12.93 -2.42
C ASP A 38 -7.96 11.55 -2.73
N GLY A 39 -7.26 10.46 -2.44
CA GLY A 39 -7.69 9.09 -2.69
C GLY A 39 -6.85 8.10 -1.89
N TYR A 40 -6.79 6.85 -2.37
CA TYR A 40 -5.99 5.79 -1.78
C TYR A 40 -5.28 4.98 -2.86
N ALA A 41 -4.13 4.41 -2.50
CA ALA A 41 -3.34 3.58 -3.38
C ALA A 41 -3.87 2.14 -3.42
N LEU A 42 -3.93 1.52 -4.60
CA LEU A 42 -4.15 0.10 -4.78
C LEU A 42 -2.81 -0.55 -5.03
N ILE A 43 -2.34 -1.34 -4.07
CA ILE A 43 -1.10 -2.10 -4.20
C ILE A 43 -1.45 -3.43 -4.83
N GLN A 44 -1.02 -3.62 -6.07
CA GLN A 44 -1.54 -4.65 -6.96
C GLN A 44 -0.79 -5.98 -6.85
N ASP A 45 0.49 -5.95 -6.45
CA ASP A 45 1.40 -7.11 -6.45
C ASP A 45 2.19 -7.29 -5.16
N TYR A 46 1.67 -6.77 -4.03
CA TYR A 46 2.30 -6.96 -2.72
C TYR A 46 2.58 -8.45 -2.43
N THR A 47 3.85 -8.79 -2.26
CA THR A 47 4.34 -10.15 -2.08
C THR A 47 4.72 -10.40 -0.61
N VAL A 48 4.02 -11.34 0.02
CA VAL A 48 4.20 -11.68 1.44
C VAL A 48 5.61 -12.24 1.70
N GLY A 49 6.33 -11.60 2.62
CA GLY A 49 7.70 -12.00 2.99
C GLY A 49 8.80 -11.38 2.11
N GLU A 50 8.42 -10.59 1.11
CA GLU A 50 9.30 -9.83 0.23
C GLU A 50 9.08 -8.33 0.48
N ASP A 51 7.87 -7.86 0.19
CA ASP A 51 7.53 -6.45 0.28
C ASP A 51 7.20 -5.98 1.69
N LYS A 52 7.27 -4.66 1.88
CA LYS A 52 7.00 -3.97 3.15
C LYS A 52 6.06 -2.79 2.94
N ILE A 53 5.34 -2.47 4.00
CA ILE A 53 4.53 -1.26 4.09
C ILE A 53 5.17 -0.31 5.10
N ASP A 54 5.43 0.92 4.68
CA ASP A 54 5.85 2.01 5.55
C ASP A 54 4.69 2.99 5.75
N LEU A 55 4.32 3.21 7.00
CA LEU A 55 3.23 4.09 7.43
C LEU A 55 3.74 5.26 8.26
N SER A 56 5.05 5.52 8.26
CA SER A 56 5.71 6.57 9.04
C SER A 56 5.26 7.98 8.67
N MET A 57 4.72 8.18 7.46
CA MET A 57 4.21 9.47 6.98
C MET A 57 2.72 9.69 7.23
N VAL A 58 1.99 8.72 7.78
CA VAL A 58 0.57 8.84 8.12
C VAL A 58 0.37 8.75 9.63
N GLN A 59 -0.69 9.41 10.13
CA GLN A 59 -1.05 9.26 11.53
C GLN A 59 -1.59 7.85 11.74
N GLY A 60 -1.21 7.19 12.85
CA GLY A 60 -1.49 5.77 13.08
C GLY A 60 -2.95 5.38 12.81
N GLY A 61 -3.22 4.11 12.56
CA GLY A 61 -4.47 3.68 11.96
C GLY A 61 -4.69 2.19 12.11
N ASN A 62 -5.64 1.65 11.35
CA ASN A 62 -6.04 0.26 11.48
C ASN A 62 -6.16 -0.42 10.11
N TRP A 63 -5.78 -1.69 10.08
CA TRP A 63 -6.04 -2.57 8.95
C TRP A 63 -7.42 -3.21 9.08
N THR A 64 -8.18 -3.23 7.99
CA THR A 64 -9.48 -3.87 7.91
C THR A 64 -9.55 -4.80 6.71
N ASN A 65 -10.14 -5.98 6.89
CA ASN A 65 -10.41 -6.87 5.78
C ASN A 65 -11.59 -6.32 4.97
N SER A 66 -11.42 -6.25 3.65
CA SER A 66 -12.44 -5.86 2.69
C SER A 66 -12.62 -6.96 1.62
N GLU A 67 -13.68 -6.84 0.83
CA GLU A 67 -14.00 -7.78 -0.25
C GLU A 67 -12.79 -7.99 -1.20
N ASN A 68 -12.03 -6.93 -1.49
CA ASN A 68 -10.96 -6.96 -2.48
C ASN A 68 -9.55 -7.09 -1.90
N GLY A 69 -9.40 -7.00 -0.58
CA GLY A 69 -8.07 -7.04 0.03
C GLY A 69 -8.03 -6.50 1.45
N LEU A 70 -6.86 -6.08 1.90
CA LEU A 70 -6.65 -5.51 3.22
C LEU A 70 -6.48 -3.99 3.09
N THR A 71 -7.34 -3.24 3.75
CA THR A 71 -7.38 -1.78 3.66
C THR A 71 -6.73 -1.16 4.90
N TYR A 72 -5.83 -0.20 4.72
CA TYR A 72 -5.36 0.65 5.81
C TYR A 72 -6.11 1.98 5.80
N THR A 73 -6.65 2.33 6.96
CA THR A 73 -7.29 3.62 7.22
C THR A 73 -6.59 4.28 8.39
N ASP A 74 -6.18 5.53 8.20
CA ASP A 74 -5.50 6.30 9.24
C ASP A 74 -6.46 6.72 10.37
N SER A 75 -5.92 7.36 11.42
CA SER A 75 -6.71 7.80 12.58
C SER A 75 -7.73 8.89 12.25
N SER A 76 -7.54 9.61 11.13
CA SER A 76 -8.45 10.64 10.66
C SER A 76 -9.63 10.06 9.88
N GLY A 77 -9.57 8.77 9.54
CA GLY A 77 -10.57 8.07 8.75
C GLY A 77 -10.27 8.07 7.26
N ASP A 78 -9.12 8.57 6.85
CA ASP A 78 -8.70 8.58 5.45
C ASP A 78 -8.15 7.21 5.08
N GLN A 79 -8.67 6.65 3.99
CA GLN A 79 -8.12 5.43 3.43
C GLN A 79 -6.81 5.77 2.75
N ILE A 80 -5.73 5.09 3.15
CA ILE A 80 -4.39 5.35 2.60
C ILE A 80 -4.08 4.37 1.47
N MET A 81 -4.36 3.08 1.70
CA MET A 81 -4.08 2.04 0.73
C MET A 81 -4.97 0.82 0.87
N LEU A 82 -5.04 0.04 -0.21
CA LEU A 82 -5.61 -1.29 -0.30
C LEU A 82 -4.55 -2.24 -0.83
N LEU A 83 -4.20 -3.28 -0.07
CA LEU A 83 -3.38 -4.39 -0.54
C LEU A 83 -4.30 -5.41 -1.21
N VAL A 84 -4.27 -5.44 -2.54
CA VAL A 84 -5.17 -6.29 -3.34
C VAL A 84 -4.87 -7.76 -3.09
N GLY A 85 -5.90 -8.56 -2.84
CA GLY A 85 -5.77 -10.00 -2.62
C GLY A 85 -5.25 -10.43 -1.24
N ILE A 86 -4.67 -9.54 -0.44
CA ILE A 86 -4.23 -9.84 0.94
C ILE A 86 -5.43 -9.85 1.87
N LYS A 87 -5.56 -10.89 2.72
CA LYS A 87 -6.74 -11.07 3.58
C LYS A 87 -6.43 -11.01 5.06
N ASN A 88 -5.19 -11.27 5.47
CA ASN A 88 -4.84 -11.31 6.88
C ASN A 88 -3.76 -10.27 7.19
N THR A 89 -3.93 -9.56 8.31
CA THR A 89 -2.97 -8.56 8.78
C THR A 89 -1.60 -9.17 9.10
N GLU A 90 -1.56 -10.44 9.50
CA GLU A 90 -0.33 -11.21 9.75
C GLU A 90 0.54 -11.40 8.49
N GLN A 91 -0.02 -11.17 7.30
CA GLN A 91 0.72 -11.22 6.02
C GLN A 91 1.40 -9.89 5.68
N VAL A 92 1.11 -8.83 6.45
CA VAL A 92 1.69 -7.51 6.23
C VAL A 92 2.97 -7.36 7.05
N THR A 93 4.06 -7.04 6.35
CA THR A 93 5.33 -6.68 6.98
C THR A 93 5.40 -5.16 7.07
N LEU A 94 5.57 -4.63 8.27
CA LEU A 94 5.77 -3.19 8.51
C LEU A 94 7.26 -2.87 8.62
N MET A 95 7.66 -1.68 8.15
CA MET A 95 9.01 -1.12 8.34
C MET A 95 9.22 -0.52 9.74
#